data_AF-W7PY58-F1
#
_entry.id   AF-W7PY58-F1
#
_cell.length_a   1.000
_cell.length_b   1.000
_cell.length_c   1.000
_cell.angle_alpha   90.00
_cell.angle_beta   90.00
_cell.angle_gamma   90.00
#
_symmetry.space_group_name_H-M   'P 1'
#
loop_
_entity.id
_entity.type
_entity.pdbx_description
1 polymer ?
#
loop_
_entity_poly.entity_id
_entity_poly.type
_entity_poly.pdbx_seq_one_letter_code
_entity_poly.pdbx_strand_id
1 'polypeptide(L)'
;MEIARAQRSGAPLSLIAIDLDHFKRINDTHGHDVGDLVLQAFANTARALLRDGDVLCRMGGEEFAVLLPDTHREQALEVAERLRKAVATTPARVGQAGMEDATLAYTASLGVTLICAGESTLKPAIKRADQGLYAAKEAGRNRAHWQPATS
;
A
#
# COMPACT_ATOMS: atom_id res chain seq x y z
N MET A 1 16.44 0.34 9.73
CA MET A 1 17.54 -0.62 9.52
C MET A 1 17.77 -0.86 8.02
N GLU A 2 16.75 -0.96 7.16
CA GLU A 2 16.94 -1.08 5.69
C GLU A 2 17.46 0.18 4.97
N ILE A 3 17.00 1.39 5.31
CA ILE A 3 17.44 2.63 4.61
C ILE A 3 18.96 2.77 4.67
N ALA A 4 19.53 2.55 5.85
CA ALA A 4 20.97 2.59 6.05
C ALA A 4 21.68 1.46 5.28
N ARG A 5 21.02 0.32 5.03
CA ARG A 5 21.57 -0.80 4.24
C ARG A 5 21.53 -0.51 2.73
N ALA A 6 20.43 0.03 2.22
CA ALA A 6 20.28 0.43 0.81
C ALA A 6 21.19 1.62 0.45
N GLN A 7 21.31 2.62 1.35
CA GLN A 7 22.25 3.73 1.20
C GLN A 7 23.71 3.26 1.13
N ARG A 8 24.06 2.15 1.80
CA ARG A 8 25.43 1.58 1.79
C ARG A 8 25.74 0.74 0.57
N SER A 9 24.74 0.14 -0.10
CA SER A 9 24.95 -0.71 -1.27
C SER A 9 24.79 0.02 -2.61
N GLY A 10 24.17 1.21 -2.61
CA GLY A 10 23.83 1.93 -3.85
C GLY A 10 22.70 1.27 -4.65
N ALA A 11 22.02 0.27 -4.07
CA ALA A 11 20.96 -0.46 -4.72
C ALA A 11 19.64 0.34 -4.70
N PRO A 12 18.77 0.18 -5.72
CA PRO A 12 17.54 0.94 -5.81
C PRO A 12 16.58 0.57 -4.68
N LEU A 13 15.95 1.57 -4.07
CA LEU A 13 14.99 1.39 -2.99
C LEU A 13 13.69 2.11 -3.38
N SER A 14 12.58 1.38 -3.41
CA SER A 14 11.28 1.92 -3.77
C SER A 14 10.33 1.97 -2.57
N LEU A 15 9.41 2.93 -2.61
CA LEU A 15 8.36 3.10 -1.60
C LEU A 15 6.99 3.12 -2.30
N ILE A 16 6.04 2.39 -1.70
CA ILE A 16 4.63 2.43 -2.09
C ILE A 16 3.85 2.97 -0.89
N ALA A 17 3.11 4.07 -1.06
CA ALA A 17 2.06 4.51 -0.14
C ALA A 17 0.71 3.95 -0.62
N ILE A 18 -0.11 3.50 0.32
CA ILE A 18 -1.35 2.77 0.04
C ILE A 18 -2.44 3.29 0.97
N ASP A 19 -3.64 3.46 0.44
CA ASP A 19 -4.82 3.83 1.20
C ASP A 19 -6.03 3.05 0.68
N LEU A 20 -6.82 2.53 1.62
CA LEU A 20 -8.02 1.76 1.30
C LEU A 20 -9.15 2.70 0.88
N ASP A 21 -9.66 2.49 -0.33
CA ASP A 21 -10.65 3.37 -0.91
C ASP A 21 -11.97 3.32 -0.13
N HIS A 22 -12.50 4.48 0.21
CA HIS A 22 -13.79 4.64 0.89
C HIS A 22 -13.86 3.93 2.26
N PHE A 23 -12.74 3.71 2.95
CA PHE A 23 -12.72 2.99 4.23
C PHE A 23 -13.59 3.66 5.31
N LYS A 24 -13.62 5.00 5.37
CA LYS A 24 -14.57 5.71 6.24
C LYS A 24 -16.03 5.29 5.99
N ARG A 25 -16.46 5.12 4.74
CA ARG A 25 -17.81 4.66 4.40
C ARG A 25 -18.06 3.24 4.88
N ILE A 26 -17.05 2.37 4.85
CA ILE A 26 -17.13 1.02 5.40
C ILE A 26 -17.42 1.08 6.90
N ASN A 27 -16.65 1.88 7.65
CA ASN A 27 -16.87 2.09 9.09
C ASN A 27 -18.26 2.67 9.37
N ASP A 28 -18.66 3.70 8.62
CA ASP A 28 -19.95 4.39 8.82
C ASP A 28 -21.14 3.45 8.50
N THR A 29 -20.96 2.48 7.58
CA THR A 29 -22.05 1.57 7.15
C THR A 29 -22.11 0.29 7.98
N HIS A 30 -20.94 -0.26 8.37
CA HIS A 30 -20.84 -1.60 8.95
C HIS A 30 -20.26 -1.63 10.37
N GLY A 31 -19.83 -0.48 10.89
CA GLY A 31 -19.17 -0.37 12.19
C GLY A 31 -17.67 -0.65 12.12
N HIS A 32 -16.97 -0.22 13.17
CA HIS A 32 -15.51 -0.31 13.28
C HIS A 32 -15.00 -1.76 13.31
N ASP A 33 -15.76 -2.70 13.88
CA ASP A 33 -15.38 -4.11 13.92
C ASP A 33 -15.20 -4.68 12.50
N VAL A 34 -16.08 -4.32 11.57
CA VAL A 34 -15.98 -4.72 10.16
C VAL A 34 -14.83 -3.99 9.48
N GLY A 35 -14.59 -2.72 9.81
CA GLY A 35 -13.40 -1.99 9.35
C GLY A 35 -12.10 -2.69 9.75
N ASP A 36 -12.01 -3.18 10.99
CA ASP A 36 -10.85 -3.91 11.48
C ASP A 36 -10.63 -5.23 10.74
N LEU A 37 -11.70 -5.93 10.37
CA LEU A 37 -11.62 -7.13 9.52
C LEU A 37 -11.11 -6.80 8.11
N VAL A 38 -11.52 -5.67 7.53
CA VAL A 38 -11.01 -5.21 6.23
C VAL A 38 -9.52 -4.88 6.31
N LEU A 39 -9.06 -4.19 7.36
CA LEU A 39 -7.64 -3.90 7.56
C LEU A 39 -6.80 -5.17 7.70
N GLN A 40 -7.31 -6.16 8.42
CA GLN A 40 -6.67 -7.47 8.55
C GLN A 40 -6.63 -8.22 7.23
N ALA A 41 -7.74 -8.23 6.48
CA ALA A 41 -7.82 -8.84 5.15
C ALA A 41 -6.81 -8.22 4.18
N PHE A 42 -6.69 -6.89 4.19
CA PHE A 42 -5.69 -6.18 3.39
C PHE A 42 -4.27 -6.59 3.79
N ALA A 43 -3.95 -6.55 5.09
CA ALA A 43 -2.61 -6.87 5.56
C ALA A 43 -2.21 -8.32 5.21
N ASN A 44 -3.14 -9.27 5.32
CA ASN A 44 -2.91 -10.66 4.92
C ASN A 44 -2.71 -10.80 3.41
N THR A 45 -3.54 -10.12 2.61
CA THR A 45 -3.41 -10.10 1.14
C THR A 45 -2.06 -9.52 0.72
N ALA A 46 -1.63 -8.42 1.33
CA ALA A 46 -0.33 -7.80 1.06
C ALA A 46 0.82 -8.74 1.44
N ARG A 47 0.82 -9.30 2.65
CA ARG A 47 1.88 -10.22 3.12
C ARG A 47 2.03 -11.46 2.25
N ALA A 48 0.94 -12.00 1.70
CA ALA A 48 1.00 -13.15 0.81
C ALA A 48 1.67 -12.86 -0.55
N LEU A 49 1.76 -11.58 -0.95
CA LEU A 49 2.35 -11.17 -2.21
C LEU A 49 3.78 -10.65 -2.10
N LEU A 50 4.12 -10.06 -0.96
CA LEU A 50 5.44 -9.49 -0.70
C LEU A 50 6.47 -10.60 -0.53
N ARG A 51 7.69 -10.35 -1.01
CA ARG A 51 8.81 -11.30 -0.88
C ARG A 51 9.51 -11.10 0.47
N ASP A 52 10.37 -12.06 0.80
CA ASP A 52 11.31 -11.91 1.91
C ASP A 52 12.19 -10.66 1.71
N GLY A 53 12.19 -9.77 2.72
CA GLY A 53 12.92 -8.51 2.71
C GLY A 53 12.08 -7.27 2.34
N ASP A 54 10.90 -7.45 1.73
CA ASP A 54 9.94 -6.35 1.60
C ASP A 54 9.33 -6.05 2.98
N VAL A 55 9.11 -4.76 3.27
CA VAL A 55 8.60 -4.33 4.58
C VAL A 55 7.22 -3.69 4.43
N LEU A 56 6.20 -4.31 5.01
CA LEU A 56 4.86 -3.75 5.13
C LEU A 56 4.70 -3.03 6.48
N CYS A 57 4.34 -1.75 6.43
CA CYS A 57 4.06 -0.91 7.60
C CYS A 57 2.63 -0.37 7.54
N ARG A 58 1.97 -0.28 8.70
CA ARG A 58 0.73 0.51 8.86
C ARG A 58 1.13 1.89 9.39
N MET A 59 0.77 2.94 8.67
CA MET A 59 1.12 4.32 9.02
C MET A 59 0.13 4.92 10.02
N GLY A 60 -1.14 4.55 9.89
CA GLY A 60 -2.23 4.98 10.77
C GLY A 60 -3.57 4.84 10.04
N GLY A 61 -4.67 4.64 10.77
CA GLY A 61 -6.01 4.51 10.15
C GLY A 61 -6.05 3.44 9.05
N GLU A 62 -6.42 3.84 7.83
CA GLU A 62 -6.47 3.02 6.61
C GLU A 62 -5.20 3.10 5.73
N GLU A 63 -4.16 3.77 6.20
CA GLU A 63 -2.94 4.05 5.43
C GLU A 63 -1.83 3.02 5.73
N PHE A 64 -1.23 2.51 4.66
CA PHE A 64 -0.13 1.55 4.68
C PHE A 64 1.02 2.03 3.81
N ALA A 65 2.20 1.52 4.08
CA ALA A 65 3.38 1.71 3.26
C ALA A 65 4.10 0.39 3.03
N VAL A 66 4.67 0.21 1.83
CA VAL A 66 5.55 -0.91 1.51
C VAL A 66 6.91 -0.38 1.07
N LEU A 67 7.95 -0.83 1.75
CA LEU A 67 9.34 -0.61 1.36
C LEU A 67 9.83 -1.80 0.55
N LEU A 68 10.39 -1.53 -0.63
CA LEU A 68 10.88 -2.53 -1.58
C LEU A 68 12.38 -2.33 -1.80
N PRO A 69 13.25 -3.01 -1.02
CA PRO A 69 14.69 -3.03 -1.27
C PRO A 69 15.01 -3.60 -2.64
N ASP A 70 16.14 -3.22 -3.23
CA ASP A 70 16.63 -3.75 -4.52
C ASP A 70 15.55 -3.77 -5.62
N THR A 71 14.77 -2.69 -5.71
CA THR A 71 13.60 -2.59 -6.60
C THR A 71 13.62 -1.27 -7.35
N HIS A 72 13.68 -1.35 -8.69
CA HIS A 72 13.59 -0.18 -9.57
C HIS A 72 12.13 0.15 -9.92
N ARG A 73 11.93 1.24 -10.68
CA ARG A 73 10.62 1.80 -11.02
C ARG A 73 9.62 0.78 -11.58
N GLU A 74 10.01 0.06 -12.62
CA GLU A 74 9.12 -0.85 -13.34
C GLU A 74 8.69 -2.01 -12.44
N GLN A 75 9.62 -2.61 -11.70
CA GLN A 75 9.33 -3.64 -10.71
C GLN A 75 8.42 -3.12 -9.58
N ALA A 76 8.65 -1.91 -9.09
CA ALA A 76 7.82 -1.32 -8.05
C ALA A 76 6.37 -1.11 -8.53
N LEU A 77 6.20 -0.68 -9.78
CA LEU A 77 4.88 -0.55 -10.39
C LEU A 77 4.20 -1.90 -10.62
N GLU A 78 4.94 -2.93 -11.00
CA GLU A 78 4.42 -4.30 -11.11
C GLU A 78 3.94 -4.83 -9.75
N VAL A 79 4.71 -4.62 -8.69
CA VAL A 79 4.32 -4.99 -7.32
C VAL A 79 3.06 -4.22 -6.90
N ALA A 80 3.02 -2.92 -7.14
CA ALA A 80 1.86 -2.09 -6.82
C ALA A 80 0.60 -2.55 -7.57
N GLU A 81 0.71 -2.83 -8.87
CA GLU A 81 -0.43 -3.29 -9.68
C GLU A 81 -0.90 -4.69 -9.29
N ARG A 82 0.02 -5.59 -8.95
CA ARG A 82 -0.32 -6.93 -8.42
C ARG A 82 -1.06 -6.81 -7.09
N LEU A 83 -0.58 -5.95 -6.19
CA LEU A 83 -1.24 -5.71 -4.90
C LEU A 83 -2.64 -5.13 -5.09
N ARG A 84 -2.78 -4.11 -5.94
CA ARG A 84 -4.06 -3.49 -6.29
C ARG A 84 -5.06 -4.50 -6.82
N LYS A 85 -4.66 -5.32 -7.79
CA LYS A 85 -5.51 -6.37 -8.38
C LYS A 85 -5.94 -7.37 -7.32
N ALA A 86 -5.00 -7.87 -6.52
CA ALA A 86 -5.30 -8.86 -5.50
C ALA A 86 -6.28 -8.34 -4.43
N VAL A 87 -6.11 -7.09 -3.98
CA VAL A 87 -7.07 -6.45 -3.07
C VAL A 87 -8.46 -6.36 -3.70
N ALA A 88 -8.54 -5.89 -4.95
CA ALA A 88 -9.81 -5.75 -5.66
C ALA A 88 -10.53 -7.10 -5.92
N THR A 89 -9.78 -8.22 -5.99
CA THR A 89 -10.34 -9.56 -6.24
C THR A 89 -10.45 -10.43 -4.99
N THR A 90 -10.02 -9.94 -3.83
CA THR A 90 -10.02 -10.70 -2.56
C THR A 90 -10.87 -9.97 -1.53
N PRO A 91 -12.20 -10.19 -1.52
CA PRO A 91 -13.07 -9.50 -0.59
C PRO A 91 -12.79 -9.93 0.86
N ALA A 92 -13.00 -9.01 1.80
CA ALA A 92 -12.82 -9.27 3.21
C ALA A 92 -13.96 -10.16 3.73
N ARG A 93 -13.66 -11.17 4.53
CA ARG A 93 -14.69 -11.94 5.25
C ARG A 93 -15.13 -11.11 6.46
N VAL A 94 -16.41 -10.75 6.50
CA VAL A 94 -16.99 -9.84 7.50
C VAL A 94 -18.12 -10.48 8.31
N GLY A 95 -18.47 -11.74 8.04
CA GLY A 95 -19.43 -12.52 8.83
C GLY A 95 -18.85 -13.00 10.17
N GLN A 96 -19.71 -13.11 11.19
CA GLN A 96 -19.35 -13.76 12.44
C GLN A 96 -19.36 -15.30 12.29
N ALA A 97 -18.57 -15.99 13.11
CA ALA A 97 -18.54 -17.45 13.14
C ALA A 97 -19.96 -18.01 13.37
N GLY A 98 -20.50 -18.70 12.36
CA GLY A 98 -21.84 -19.32 12.41
C GLY A 98 -22.94 -18.61 11.62
N MET A 99 -22.67 -17.47 10.97
CA MET A 99 -23.57 -16.85 9.99
C MET A 99 -23.00 -17.00 8.57
N GLU A 100 -23.87 -17.04 7.55
CA GLU A 100 -23.50 -17.19 6.12
C GLU A 100 -22.34 -16.27 5.70
N ASP A 101 -21.54 -16.75 4.73
CA ASP A 101 -20.32 -16.14 4.17
C ASP A 101 -20.50 -14.68 3.70
N ALA A 102 -20.64 -13.74 4.63
CA ALA A 102 -20.70 -12.32 4.32
C ALA A 102 -19.29 -11.85 3.94
N THR A 103 -19.16 -11.41 2.68
CA THR A 103 -17.92 -10.83 2.16
C THR A 103 -18.12 -9.38 1.75
N LEU A 104 -17.12 -8.53 1.99
CA LEU A 104 -17.13 -7.13 1.61
C LEU A 104 -16.03 -6.84 0.59
N ALA A 105 -16.42 -6.38 -0.60
CA ALA A 105 -15.47 -5.93 -1.61
C ALA A 105 -14.95 -4.52 -1.25
N TYR A 106 -13.66 -4.31 -1.47
CA TYR A 106 -12.97 -3.05 -1.25
C TYR A 106 -11.81 -2.93 -2.23
N THR A 107 -11.33 -1.72 -2.46
CA THR A 107 -10.18 -1.45 -3.34
C THR A 107 -9.17 -0.58 -2.61
N ALA A 108 -7.99 -0.40 -3.21
CA ALA A 108 -6.96 0.47 -2.69
C ALA A 108 -6.38 1.35 -3.81
N SER A 109 -6.02 2.56 -3.45
CA SER A 109 -5.22 3.46 -4.28
C SER A 109 -3.77 3.42 -3.82
N LEU A 110 -2.83 3.54 -4.77
CA LEU A 110 -1.40 3.39 -4.49
C LEU A 110 -0.58 4.50 -5.14
N GLY A 111 0.35 5.08 -4.40
CA GLY A 111 1.38 6.00 -4.88
C GLY A 111 2.75 5.36 -4.80
N VAL A 112 3.52 5.38 -5.90
CA VAL A 112 4.80 4.67 -6.03
C VAL A 112 5.91 5.66 -6.32
N THR A 113 7.06 5.54 -5.65
CA THR A 113 8.23 6.40 -5.91
C THR A 113 9.55 5.70 -5.60
N LEU A 114 10.67 6.26 -6.07
CA LEU A 114 12.00 5.90 -5.60
C LEU A 114 12.37 6.71 -4.34
N ILE A 115 13.14 6.06 -3.48
CA ILE A 115 13.94 6.72 -2.45
C ILE A 115 15.28 7.07 -3.11
N CYS A 116 15.60 8.36 -3.17
CA CYS A 116 16.77 8.83 -3.89
C CYS A 116 18.06 8.58 -3.10
N ALA A 117 19.14 8.27 -3.81
CA ALA A 117 20.47 8.26 -3.22
C ALA A 117 20.77 9.65 -2.62
N GLY A 118 21.24 9.67 -1.38
CA GLY A 118 21.53 10.90 -0.64
C GLY A 118 20.39 11.44 0.24
N GLU A 119 19.19 10.86 0.18
CA GLU A 119 18.13 11.22 1.13
C GLU A 119 18.46 10.72 2.53
N SER A 120 18.75 11.63 3.47
CA SER A 120 19.09 11.28 4.86
C SER A 120 17.91 10.73 5.67
N THR A 121 16.68 10.88 5.19
CA THR A 121 15.45 10.41 5.83
C THR A 121 14.42 9.96 4.80
N LEU A 122 13.42 9.18 5.20
CA LEU A 122 12.30 8.78 4.33
C LEU A 122 11.27 9.89 4.06
N LYS A 123 11.31 11.01 4.80
CA LYS A 123 10.27 12.04 4.74
C LYS A 123 10.02 12.55 3.30
N PRO A 124 11.05 12.87 2.49
CA PRO A 124 10.82 13.33 1.13
C PRO A 124 10.19 12.26 0.23
N ALA A 125 10.61 10.99 0.37
CA ALA A 125 10.02 9.87 -0.36
C ALA A 125 8.58 9.61 0.03
N ILE A 126 8.25 9.66 1.32
CA ILE A 126 6.86 9.53 1.80
C ILE A 126 6.01 10.63 1.17
N LYS A 127 6.45 11.89 1.21
CA LYS A 127 5.73 13.01 0.58
C LYS A 127 5.49 12.80 -0.92
N ARG A 128 6.46 12.24 -1.65
CA ARG A 128 6.29 11.91 -3.08
C ARG A 128 5.30 10.76 -3.27
N ALA A 129 5.39 9.71 -2.46
CA ALA A 129 4.45 8.60 -2.50
C ALA A 129 3.01 9.09 -2.22
N ASP A 130 2.83 9.99 -1.26
CA ASP A 130 1.53 10.62 -0.95
C ASP A 130 0.99 11.44 -2.13
N GLN A 131 1.85 12.16 -2.86
CA GLN A 131 1.45 12.88 -4.08
C GLN A 131 0.97 11.90 -5.17
N GLY A 132 1.67 10.78 -5.33
CA GLY A 132 1.23 9.71 -6.24
C GLY A 132 -0.11 9.11 -5.80
N LEU A 133 -0.27 8.87 -4.51
CA LEU A 133 -1.51 8.34 -3.93
C LEU A 133 -2.69 9.30 -4.14
N TYR A 134 -2.46 10.60 -3.96
CA TYR A 134 -3.44 11.64 -4.25
C TYR A 134 -3.84 11.64 -5.73
N ALA A 135 -2.86 11.57 -6.64
CA ALA A 135 -3.12 11.49 -8.08
C ALA A 135 -3.92 10.22 -8.45
N ALA A 136 -3.64 9.08 -7.80
CA ALA A 136 -4.41 7.85 -7.97
C ALA A 136 -5.88 8.03 -7.54
N LYS A 137 -6.13 8.69 -6.40
CA LYS A 137 -7.48 8.98 -5.90
C LYS A 137 -8.24 9.91 -6.84
N GLU A 138 -7.61 11.00 -7.29
CA GLU A 138 -8.22 11.98 -8.21
C GLU A 138 -8.53 11.39 -9.58
N ALA A 139 -7.70 10.48 -10.08
CA ALA A 139 -7.93 9.82 -11.36
C ALA A 139 -9.02 8.72 -11.30
N GLY A 140 -9.70 8.54 -10.16
CA GLY A 140 -10.82 7.63 -10.01
C GLY A 140 -10.56 6.40 -9.13
N ARG A 141 -9.53 6.45 -8.27
CA ARG A 141 -9.18 5.39 -7.30
C ARG A 141 -8.83 4.05 -7.95
N ASN A 142 -8.63 3.01 -7.13
CA ASN A 142 -8.32 1.66 -7.55
C ASN A 142 -7.25 1.61 -8.65
N ARG A 143 -6.11 2.26 -8.40
CA ARG A 143 -4.99 2.37 -9.34
C ARG A 143 -3.67 2.66 -8.63
N ALA A 144 -2.57 2.33 -9.30
CA ALA A 144 -1.24 2.76 -8.92
C ALA A 144 -0.83 3.97 -9.77
N HIS A 145 -0.17 4.95 -9.14
CA HIS A 145 0.40 6.10 -9.83
C HIS A 145 1.87 6.28 -9.47
N TRP A 146 2.71 6.48 -10.49
CA TRP A 146 4.13 6.78 -10.31
C TRP A 146 4.34 8.26 -10.02
N GLN A 147 5.05 8.56 -8.93
CA GLN A 147 5.56 9.90 -8.65
C GLN A 147 7.07 9.93 -8.85
N PRO A 148 7.59 10.66 -9.86
CA PRO A 148 9.02 10.80 -10.07
C PRO A 148 9.68 11.60 -8.94
N ALA A 149 10.94 11.31 -8.67
CA ALA A 149 11.77 12.20 -7.88
C ALA A 149 11.93 13.53 -8.62
N THR A 150 11.68 14.64 -7.93
CA THR A 150 11.98 15.97 -8.47
C THR A 150 13.49 16.15 -8.41
N SER A 151 14.11 16.29 -9.59
CA SER A 151 15.55 16.58 -9.73
C SER A 151 15.93 17.92 -9.13
#